data_AF-A0A4E0QSX2-F1
#
_entry.id   AF-A0A4E0QSX2-F1
#
_cell.length_a   1.000
_cell.length_b   1.000
_cell.length_c   1.000
_cell.angle_alpha   90.00
_cell.angle_beta   90.00
_cell.angle_gamma   90.00
#
_symmetry.space_group_name_H-M   'P 1'
#
loop_
_entity.id
_entity.type
_entity.pdbx_description
1 polymer ?
#
loop_
_entity_poly.entity_id
_entity_poly.type
_entity_poly.pdbx_seq_one_letter_code
_entity_poly.pdbx_strand_id
1 'polypeptide(L)'
;MPIQLNFEAYQSLSSEEFYSYLKEDILQEIQNAEQWQTDSVLRQFLENASITSHVSMMIFFQQLGHYLQPRRLAIIIDEFDGIPRSEVSHFLHTLRRIYLSKTPNRCPYSVGIVGVKSITQLNYDRSISPFNIQDEFALPNFTREQVHRLLEQYTDEVGQTFAPKVIKSLHKQTGGQPFLVNRMAQSLTEELGIGRKETISVAHFEMAHKNILNEQNVHLSHLTTNIHPRFQTLLMEICSYDAGIPFNLRNEYISELVTYGVLKGGTDGFCEIANPIYQYCIVQTFQPLLNGLERKYHSEDTEAGFFDYLTPDINMRSLLANFRDFIKRAGYRILQVPETPQEFVGQYLLFAYLDQFVRQVRGFMYVEVSSGRGRMDLIILHKEKKYIVETKIWEGKSLYKMGKAQLVKYLKLEEVNEGYYVVFKPQPLFETEIIDGKTIVFLWYNKNRLILNDGYHARFFLGLIVGG
;
A
#
# COMPACT_ATOMS: atom_id res chain seq x y z
N MET A 1 -30.58 -16.86 12.90
CA MET A 1 -31.16 -16.20 11.72
C MET A 1 -30.35 -14.95 11.46
N PRO A 2 -29.45 -14.99 10.47
CA PRO A 2 -28.67 -13.84 10.05
C PRO A 2 -29.53 -12.90 9.20
N ILE A 3 -29.31 -11.60 9.32
CA ILE A 3 -29.73 -10.58 8.35
C ILE A 3 -28.51 -9.72 8.00
N GLN A 4 -28.46 -9.19 6.79
CA GLN A 4 -27.36 -8.35 6.33
C GLN A 4 -27.86 -6.94 6.02
N LEU A 5 -27.26 -5.95 6.67
CA LEU A 5 -27.52 -4.53 6.44
C LEU A 5 -26.29 -3.90 5.78
N ASN A 6 -26.49 -2.85 5.00
CA ASN A 6 -25.41 -2.09 4.37
C ASN A 6 -25.68 -0.59 4.55
N PHE A 7 -24.73 0.16 5.12
CA PHE A 7 -24.89 1.58 5.43
C PHE A 7 -24.22 2.53 4.42
N GLU A 8 -23.75 2.04 3.27
CA GLU A 8 -23.05 2.84 2.25
C GLU A 8 -23.82 4.11 1.86
N ALA A 9 -25.14 4.03 1.73
CA ALA A 9 -26.01 5.14 1.32
C ALA A 9 -26.44 6.08 2.46
N TYR A 10 -26.02 5.84 3.71
CA TYR A 10 -26.65 6.45 4.88
C TYR A 10 -25.94 7.72 5.39
N GLN A 11 -24.75 8.02 4.90
CA GLN A 11 -23.83 8.96 5.54
C GLN A 11 -24.39 10.39 5.66
N SER A 12 -25.20 10.81 4.68
CA SER A 12 -25.78 12.14 4.59
C SER A 12 -27.22 12.24 5.13
N LEU A 13 -27.77 11.16 5.68
CA LEU A 13 -29.14 11.15 6.17
C LEU A 13 -29.26 11.93 7.49
N SER A 14 -30.42 12.56 7.69
CA SER A 14 -30.81 13.01 9.03
C SER A 14 -31.05 11.82 9.95
N SER A 15 -31.05 12.04 11.26
CA SER A 15 -31.32 10.99 12.25
C SER A 15 -32.67 10.29 12.02
N GLU A 16 -33.72 11.05 11.69
CA GLU A 16 -35.06 10.50 11.43
C GLU A 16 -35.08 9.63 10.17
N GLU A 17 -34.50 10.12 9.08
CA GLU A 17 -34.37 9.35 7.83
C GLU A 17 -33.56 8.07 8.05
N PHE A 18 -32.45 8.14 8.77
CA PHE A 18 -31.62 6.97 9.08
C PHE A 18 -32.40 5.86 9.78
N TYR A 19 -33.15 6.17 10.83
CA TYR A 19 -33.94 5.15 11.52
C TYR A 19 -35.12 4.63 10.67
N SER A 20 -35.68 5.49 9.82
CA SER A 20 -36.71 5.10 8.86
C SER A 20 -36.17 4.09 7.83
N TYR A 21 -35.03 4.38 7.20
CA TYR A 21 -34.39 3.46 6.25
C TYR A 21 -33.90 2.18 6.94
N LEU A 22 -33.29 2.30 8.13
CA LEU A 22 -32.86 1.14 8.91
C LEU A 22 -34.03 0.20 9.21
N LYS A 23 -35.22 0.73 9.52
CA LYS A 23 -36.43 -0.08 9.69
C LYS A 23 -36.72 -0.84 8.40
N GLU A 24 -36.83 -0.15 7.28
CA GLU A 24 -37.20 -0.77 6.00
C GLU A 24 -36.22 -1.87 5.61
N ASP A 25 -34.91 -1.65 5.77
CA ASP A 25 -33.89 -2.66 5.45
C ASP A 25 -33.98 -3.87 6.39
N ILE A 26 -34.17 -3.65 7.70
CA ILE A 26 -34.40 -4.76 8.65
C ILE A 26 -35.65 -5.54 8.25
N LEU A 27 -36.74 -4.85 7.87
CA LEU A 27 -37.99 -5.50 7.47
C LEU A 27 -37.82 -6.33 6.20
N GLN A 28 -37.15 -5.78 5.18
CA GLN A 28 -36.90 -6.48 3.92
C GLN A 28 -36.05 -7.74 4.14
N GLU A 29 -34.95 -7.65 4.88
CA GLU A 29 -34.09 -8.79 5.17
C GLU A 29 -34.81 -9.88 5.97
N ILE A 30 -35.61 -9.46 6.94
CA ILE A 30 -36.48 -10.35 7.70
C ILE A 30 -37.47 -11.06 6.77
N GLN A 31 -38.14 -10.34 5.86
CA GLN A 31 -39.12 -10.92 4.94
C GLN A 31 -38.49 -11.88 3.92
N ASN A 32 -37.27 -11.57 3.46
CA ASN A 32 -36.55 -12.34 2.45
C ASN A 32 -36.05 -13.69 2.97
N ALA A 33 -35.85 -13.84 4.27
CA ALA A 33 -35.52 -15.15 4.83
C ALA A 33 -36.68 -16.14 4.57
N GLU A 34 -36.39 -17.28 3.93
CA GLU A 34 -37.39 -18.19 3.32
C GLU A 34 -38.44 -18.78 4.30
N GLN A 35 -38.20 -18.72 5.61
CA GLN A 35 -39.05 -19.33 6.64
C GLN A 35 -40.13 -18.38 7.21
N TRP A 36 -40.31 -17.20 6.61
CA TRP A 36 -41.13 -16.10 7.17
C TRP A 36 -42.50 -15.91 6.54
N GLN A 37 -42.82 -16.68 5.50
CA GLN A 37 -44.06 -16.47 4.74
C GLN A 37 -45.35 -16.84 5.51
N THR A 38 -45.24 -17.47 6.68
CA THR A 38 -46.37 -18.13 7.37
C THR A 38 -46.78 -17.56 8.74
N ASP A 39 -46.06 -16.59 9.33
CA ASP A 39 -46.42 -16.01 10.64
C ASP A 39 -47.16 -14.67 10.50
N SER A 40 -48.49 -14.71 10.60
CA SER A 40 -49.35 -13.53 10.44
C SER A 40 -49.23 -12.51 11.58
N VAL A 41 -48.93 -12.96 12.80
CA VAL A 41 -48.84 -12.08 13.98
C VAL A 41 -47.55 -11.28 13.95
N LEU A 42 -46.44 -11.93 13.60
CA LEU A 42 -45.16 -11.27 13.42
C LEU A 42 -45.19 -10.28 12.26
N ARG A 43 -45.82 -10.64 11.12
CA ARG A 43 -46.03 -9.71 10.00
C ARG A 43 -46.78 -8.45 10.43
N GLN A 44 -47.89 -8.62 11.13
CA GLN A 44 -48.66 -7.48 11.62
C GLN A 44 -47.85 -6.62 12.62
N PHE A 45 -47.03 -7.22 13.48
CA PHE A 45 -46.13 -6.47 14.35
C PHE A 45 -45.11 -5.65 13.54
N LEU A 46 -44.47 -6.25 12.54
CA LEU A 46 -43.46 -5.61 11.69
C LEU A 46 -44.03 -4.45 10.86
N GLU A 47 -45.22 -4.61 10.30
CA GLU A 47 -45.94 -3.57 9.55
C GLU A 47 -46.26 -2.35 10.43
N ASN A 48 -46.64 -2.58 11.69
CA ASN A 48 -47.00 -1.53 12.64
C ASN A 48 -45.79 -0.98 13.43
N ALA A 49 -44.64 -1.62 13.35
CA ALA A 49 -43.45 -1.19 14.07
C ALA A 49 -42.93 0.15 13.55
N SER A 50 -42.41 0.98 14.44
CA SER A 50 -41.81 2.27 14.12
C SER A 50 -40.45 2.38 14.80
N ILE A 51 -39.43 2.71 14.00
CA ILE A 51 -38.09 3.04 14.48
C ILE A 51 -37.82 4.47 14.02
N THR A 52 -37.84 5.41 14.95
CA THR A 52 -37.64 6.85 14.72
C THR A 52 -36.42 7.41 15.46
N SER A 53 -35.84 6.60 16.34
CA SER A 53 -34.73 6.96 17.22
C SER A 53 -34.04 5.71 17.78
N HIS A 54 -32.83 5.87 18.30
CA HIS A 54 -32.11 4.81 19.03
C HIS A 54 -32.91 4.19 20.18
N VAL A 55 -33.82 4.96 20.82
CA VAL A 55 -34.69 4.47 21.90
C VAL A 55 -35.80 3.58 21.34
N SER A 56 -36.48 4.03 20.29
CA SER A 56 -37.52 3.22 19.63
C SER A 56 -36.93 1.94 19.01
N MET A 57 -35.70 2.00 18.48
CA MET A 57 -34.96 0.85 17.98
C MET A 57 -34.74 -0.20 19.07
N MET A 58 -34.37 0.25 20.28
CA MET A 58 -34.21 -0.64 21.42
C MET A 58 -35.52 -1.37 21.77
N ILE A 59 -36.63 -0.64 21.81
CA ILE A 59 -37.95 -1.19 22.13
C ILE A 59 -38.39 -2.18 21.05
N PHE A 60 -38.22 -1.80 19.78
CA PHE A 60 -38.51 -2.65 18.64
C PHE A 60 -37.79 -4.00 18.76
N PHE A 61 -36.47 -3.99 19.00
CA PHE A 61 -35.71 -5.21 19.13
C PHE A 61 -36.11 -6.05 20.35
N GLN A 62 -36.43 -5.43 21.48
CA GLN A 62 -36.95 -6.14 22.65
C GLN A 62 -38.27 -6.85 22.35
N GLN A 63 -39.19 -6.20 21.63
CA GLN A 63 -40.45 -6.80 21.20
C GLN A 63 -40.22 -7.91 20.18
N LEU A 64 -39.39 -7.66 19.17
CA LEU A 64 -39.03 -8.63 18.13
C LEU A 64 -38.48 -9.94 18.72
N GLY A 65 -37.66 -9.86 19.78
CA GLY A 65 -37.12 -11.04 20.46
C GLY A 65 -38.16 -12.01 21.02
N HIS A 66 -39.38 -11.54 21.32
CA HIS A 66 -40.49 -12.41 21.77
C HIS A 66 -41.09 -13.21 20.62
N TYR A 67 -41.21 -12.60 19.45
CA TYR A 67 -41.75 -13.25 18.26
C TYR A 67 -40.76 -14.21 17.60
N LEU A 68 -39.46 -13.98 17.77
CA LEU A 68 -38.44 -14.82 17.16
C LEU A 68 -38.16 -16.13 17.92
N GLN A 69 -38.74 -16.36 19.10
CA GLN A 69 -38.46 -17.58 19.87
C GLN A 69 -38.84 -18.87 19.12
N PRO A 70 -38.03 -19.94 19.20
CA PRO A 70 -36.77 -20.09 19.95
C PRO A 70 -35.52 -19.60 19.18
N ARG A 71 -35.69 -18.95 18.03
CA ARG A 71 -34.62 -18.49 17.16
C ARG A 71 -33.97 -17.21 17.69
N ARG A 72 -32.73 -17.00 17.28
CA ARG A 72 -31.92 -15.85 17.63
C ARG A 72 -31.55 -15.07 16.37
N LEU A 73 -31.74 -13.76 16.41
CA LEU A 73 -31.34 -12.83 15.36
C LEU A 73 -29.85 -12.52 15.48
N ALA A 74 -29.10 -12.68 14.38
CA ALA A 74 -27.76 -12.14 14.22
C ALA A 74 -27.82 -11.10 13.11
N ILE A 75 -27.18 -9.95 13.31
CA ILE A 75 -27.15 -8.86 12.31
C ILE A 75 -25.71 -8.70 11.86
N ILE A 76 -25.46 -8.66 10.55
CA ILE A 76 -24.18 -8.23 9.99
C ILE A 76 -24.44 -6.87 9.36
N ILE A 77 -23.69 -5.85 9.78
CA ILE A 77 -23.78 -4.50 9.23
C ILE A 77 -22.49 -4.25 8.46
N ASP A 78 -22.60 -4.16 7.14
CA ASP A 78 -21.52 -3.80 6.24
C ASP A 78 -21.46 -2.28 6.03
N GLU A 79 -20.29 -1.78 5.63
CA GLU A 79 -20.03 -0.36 5.40
C GLU A 79 -20.49 0.55 6.56
N PHE A 80 -20.26 0.11 7.80
CA PHE A 80 -20.72 0.82 9.00
C PHE A 80 -20.19 2.27 9.10
N ASP A 81 -19.08 2.57 8.42
CA ASP A 81 -18.54 3.93 8.26
C ASP A 81 -19.55 4.92 7.63
N GLY A 82 -20.56 4.39 6.93
CA GLY A 82 -21.65 5.15 6.32
C GLY A 82 -22.76 5.56 7.29
N ILE A 83 -22.73 5.20 8.57
CA ILE A 83 -23.71 5.70 9.55
C ILE A 83 -23.62 7.24 9.72
N PRO A 84 -24.74 7.97 9.88
CA PRO A 84 -24.70 9.40 10.19
C PRO A 84 -23.90 9.67 11.46
N ARG A 85 -23.01 10.67 11.39
CA ARG A 85 -22.09 10.99 12.50
C ARG A 85 -22.81 11.33 13.81
N SER A 86 -23.98 11.95 13.74
CA SER A 86 -24.83 12.26 14.91
C SER A 86 -25.39 11.01 15.60
N GLU A 87 -25.50 9.90 14.89
CA GLU A 87 -26.13 8.67 15.38
C GLU A 87 -25.15 7.58 15.80
N VAL A 88 -23.88 7.65 15.41
CA VAL A 88 -22.83 6.66 15.80
C VAL A 88 -22.91 6.33 17.29
N SER A 89 -22.80 7.34 18.15
CA SER A 89 -22.77 7.14 19.60
C SER A 89 -24.08 6.55 20.12
N HIS A 90 -25.21 7.14 19.74
CA HIS A 90 -26.55 6.71 20.17
C HIS A 90 -26.86 5.26 19.76
N PHE A 91 -26.58 4.92 18.50
CA PHE A 91 -26.78 3.59 17.94
C PHE A 91 -25.96 2.53 18.70
N LEU A 92 -24.67 2.80 18.91
CA LEU A 92 -23.76 1.90 19.61
C LEU A 92 -24.12 1.72 21.08
N HIS A 93 -24.51 2.80 21.78
CA HIS A 93 -24.99 2.72 23.16
C HIS A 93 -26.27 1.87 23.28
N THR A 94 -27.19 1.95 22.31
CA THR A 94 -28.37 1.08 22.27
C THR A 94 -27.97 -0.39 22.10
N LEU A 95 -27.09 -0.71 21.15
CA LEU A 95 -26.61 -2.08 20.97
C LEU A 95 -25.94 -2.63 22.24
N ARG A 96 -25.09 -1.82 22.89
CA ARG A 96 -24.47 -2.18 24.18
C ARG A 96 -25.53 -2.49 25.25
N ARG A 97 -26.57 -1.64 25.36
CA ARG A 97 -27.65 -1.84 26.33
C ARG A 97 -28.43 -3.12 26.08
N ILE A 98 -28.72 -3.43 24.81
CA ILE A 98 -29.34 -4.69 24.42
C ILE A 98 -28.44 -5.87 24.79
N TYR A 99 -27.16 -5.81 24.45
CA TYR A 99 -26.20 -6.88 24.72
C TYR A 99 -26.10 -7.21 26.22
N LEU A 100 -26.05 -6.17 27.07
CA LEU A 100 -25.96 -6.28 28.53
C LEU A 100 -27.28 -6.68 29.20
N SER A 101 -28.40 -6.67 28.48
CA SER A 101 -29.68 -7.09 29.04
C SER A 101 -29.64 -8.58 29.43
N LYS A 102 -30.16 -8.89 30.62
CA LYS A 102 -30.25 -10.27 31.14
C LYS A 102 -31.53 -10.98 30.69
N THR A 103 -32.22 -10.44 29.68
CA THR A 103 -33.48 -11.03 29.21
C THR A 103 -33.17 -12.33 28.46
N PRO A 104 -33.93 -13.42 28.69
CA PRO A 104 -33.72 -14.68 27.99
C PRO A 104 -33.94 -14.55 26.47
N ASN A 105 -34.74 -13.56 26.05
CA ASN A 105 -35.11 -13.29 24.66
C ASN A 105 -34.33 -12.11 24.06
N ARG A 106 -33.06 -11.96 24.43
CA ARG A 106 -32.20 -10.87 23.93
C ARG A 106 -32.15 -10.86 22.40
N CYS A 107 -32.51 -9.72 21.81
CA CYS A 107 -32.51 -9.49 20.37
C CYS A 107 -32.00 -8.06 20.09
N PRO A 108 -31.10 -7.86 19.09
CA PRO A 108 -30.33 -8.91 18.42
C PRO A 108 -29.47 -9.71 19.41
N TYR A 109 -29.25 -10.99 19.08
CA TYR A 109 -28.44 -11.88 19.90
C TYR A 109 -26.95 -11.65 19.71
N SER A 110 -26.56 -11.32 18.48
CA SER A 110 -25.20 -10.97 18.05
C SER A 110 -25.28 -9.93 16.94
N VAL A 111 -24.29 -9.03 16.89
CA VAL A 111 -24.13 -8.03 15.84
C VAL A 111 -22.67 -8.08 15.39
N GLY A 112 -22.43 -8.33 14.11
CA GLY A 112 -21.14 -8.13 13.45
C GLY A 112 -21.16 -6.79 12.73
N ILE A 113 -20.14 -5.97 12.96
CA ILE A 113 -19.98 -4.67 12.30
C ILE A 113 -18.72 -4.74 11.44
N VAL A 114 -18.85 -4.37 10.17
CA VAL A 114 -17.75 -4.33 9.20
C VAL A 114 -17.59 -2.88 8.73
N GLY A 115 -16.36 -2.40 8.74
CA GLY A 115 -15.99 -1.05 8.34
C GLY A 115 -14.48 -0.91 8.23
N VAL A 116 -14.03 0.12 7.52
CA VAL A 116 -12.62 0.47 7.35
C VAL A 116 -12.08 1.14 8.61
N LYS A 117 -12.88 1.98 9.27
CA LYS A 117 -12.47 2.63 10.52
C LYS A 117 -12.89 1.78 11.71
N SER A 118 -12.01 1.75 12.71
CA SER A 118 -12.39 1.18 14.01
C SER A 118 -13.51 2.02 14.64
N ILE A 119 -14.34 1.38 15.47
CA ILE A 119 -15.43 2.06 16.20
C ILE A 119 -14.90 3.24 17.04
N THR A 120 -13.67 3.14 17.55
CA THR A 120 -13.01 4.22 18.32
C THR A 120 -12.57 5.40 17.44
N GLN A 121 -12.24 5.17 16.17
CA GLN A 121 -11.97 6.23 15.19
C GLN A 121 -13.26 6.91 14.71
N LEU A 122 -14.39 6.20 14.68
CA LEU A 122 -15.70 6.76 14.34
C LEU A 122 -16.33 7.55 15.49
N ASN A 123 -16.07 7.16 16.74
CA ASN A 123 -16.63 7.83 17.92
C ASN A 123 -15.74 9.00 18.37
N TYR A 124 -16.17 10.23 18.05
CA TYR A 124 -15.43 11.46 18.39
C TYR A 124 -15.39 11.76 19.89
N ASP A 125 -16.33 11.24 20.68
CA ASP A 125 -16.29 11.33 22.14
C ASP A 125 -15.38 10.22 22.70
N ARG A 126 -14.06 10.45 22.59
CA ARG A 126 -12.99 9.54 23.00
C ARG A 126 -12.99 9.22 24.51
N SER A 127 -13.86 9.85 25.30
CA SER A 127 -13.86 9.77 26.76
C SER A 127 -14.50 8.49 27.31
N ILE A 128 -15.38 7.83 26.55
CA ILE A 128 -16.10 6.63 26.99
C ILE A 128 -16.23 5.66 25.80
N SER A 129 -15.43 4.59 25.75
CA SER A 129 -15.68 3.53 24.76
C SER A 129 -17.00 2.82 25.10
N PRO A 130 -18.03 2.89 24.24
CA PRO A 130 -19.25 2.12 24.43
C PRO A 130 -18.99 0.61 24.28
N PHE A 131 -17.79 0.18 23.90
CA PHE A 131 -17.41 -1.23 23.79
C PHE A 131 -16.15 -1.52 24.59
N ASN A 132 -16.34 -1.97 25.83
CA ASN A 132 -15.37 -2.78 26.55
C ASN A 132 -15.79 -4.27 26.54
N ILE A 133 -16.64 -4.64 25.56
CA ILE A 133 -17.34 -5.93 25.44
C ILE A 133 -17.29 -6.44 23.98
N GLN A 134 -16.48 -5.79 23.12
CA GLN A 134 -16.28 -6.22 21.74
C GLN A 134 -15.05 -7.12 21.66
N ASP A 135 -15.14 -8.18 20.87
CA ASP A 135 -13.98 -8.86 20.32
C ASP A 135 -13.69 -8.19 18.97
N GLU A 136 -12.60 -7.41 18.91
CA GLU A 136 -12.16 -6.79 17.67
C GLU A 136 -11.48 -7.85 16.78
N PHE A 137 -12.01 -8.05 15.58
CA PHE A 137 -11.48 -9.02 14.63
C PHE A 137 -10.88 -8.30 13.44
N ALA A 138 -9.55 -8.17 13.43
CA ALA A 138 -8.82 -7.69 12.27
C ALA A 138 -8.64 -8.81 11.25
N LEU A 139 -8.96 -8.56 9.98
CA LEU A 139 -8.63 -9.45 8.88
C LEU A 139 -7.24 -9.07 8.35
N PRO A 140 -6.17 -9.83 8.68
CA PRO A 140 -4.83 -9.51 8.20
C PRO A 140 -4.70 -9.86 6.71
N ASN A 141 -3.69 -9.28 6.07
CA ASN A 141 -3.22 -9.74 4.77
C ASN A 141 -2.86 -11.23 4.79
N PHE A 142 -2.94 -11.87 3.62
CA PHE A 142 -2.58 -13.27 3.50
C PHE A 142 -1.11 -13.50 3.84
N THR A 143 -0.87 -14.49 4.69
CA THR A 143 0.45 -15.09 4.87
C THR A 143 0.92 -15.75 3.57
N ARG A 144 2.22 -15.99 3.45
CA ARG A 144 2.79 -16.70 2.29
C ARG A 144 2.15 -18.08 2.10
N GLU A 145 1.86 -18.76 3.20
CA GLU A 145 1.24 -20.08 3.22
C GLU A 145 -0.24 -20.01 2.77
N GLN A 146 -0.96 -18.94 3.10
CA GLN A 146 -2.32 -18.70 2.59
C GLN A 146 -2.31 -18.36 1.09
N VAL A 147 -1.37 -17.54 0.61
CA VAL A 147 -1.18 -17.28 -0.83
C VAL A 147 -0.85 -18.59 -1.56
N HIS A 148 0.02 -19.41 -1.00
CA HIS A 148 0.36 -20.71 -1.57
C HIS A 148 -0.89 -21.59 -1.71
N ARG A 149 -1.66 -21.77 -0.63
CA ARG A 149 -2.88 -22.57 -0.64
C ARG A 149 -3.93 -22.05 -1.63
N LEU A 150 -4.07 -20.73 -1.76
CA LEU A 150 -4.99 -20.12 -2.73
C LEU A 150 -4.61 -20.51 -4.17
N LEU A 151 -3.31 -20.49 -4.51
CA LEU A 151 -2.83 -20.88 -5.84
C LEU A 151 -2.84 -22.40 -6.05
N GLU A 152 -2.67 -23.19 -4.98
CA GLU A 152 -2.82 -24.66 -5.02
C GLU A 152 -4.27 -25.04 -5.34
N GLN A 153 -5.27 -24.39 -4.73
CA GLN A 153 -6.69 -24.63 -5.05
C GLN A 153 -6.97 -24.41 -6.55
N TYR A 154 -6.46 -23.31 -7.12
CA TYR A 154 -6.55 -23.08 -8.56
C TYR A 154 -5.83 -24.18 -9.38
N THR A 155 -4.65 -24.60 -8.93
CA THR A 155 -3.86 -25.64 -9.60
C THR A 155 -4.61 -26.98 -9.61
N ASP A 156 -5.26 -27.34 -8.51
CA ASP A 156 -6.03 -28.57 -8.38
C ASP A 156 -7.29 -28.56 -9.27
N GLU A 157 -7.94 -27.41 -9.41
CA GLU A 157 -9.15 -27.25 -10.24
C GLU A 157 -8.85 -27.18 -11.74
N VAL A 158 -7.78 -26.48 -12.13
CA VAL A 158 -7.50 -26.13 -13.54
C VAL A 158 -6.36 -26.97 -14.14
N GLY A 159 -5.50 -27.55 -13.30
CA GLY A 159 -4.33 -28.34 -13.70
C GLY A 159 -3.12 -27.51 -14.14
N GLN A 160 -3.19 -26.18 -14.08
CA GLN A 160 -2.07 -25.29 -14.41
C GLN A 160 -1.24 -24.98 -13.16
N THR A 161 0.06 -25.28 -13.22
CA THR A 161 0.97 -25.15 -12.08
C THR A 161 1.69 -23.80 -12.03
N PHE A 162 2.13 -23.39 -10.84
CA PHE A 162 3.01 -22.23 -10.64
C PHE A 162 4.40 -22.66 -10.24
N ALA A 163 5.43 -22.01 -10.78
CA ALA A 163 6.80 -22.22 -10.30
C ALA A 163 6.93 -21.71 -8.85
N PRO A 164 7.65 -22.41 -7.94
CA PRO A 164 7.75 -21.99 -6.53
C PRO A 164 8.28 -20.57 -6.32
N LYS A 165 9.17 -20.10 -7.20
CA LYS A 165 9.69 -18.73 -7.18
C LYS A 165 8.61 -17.68 -7.47
N VAL A 166 7.61 -18.00 -8.30
CA VAL A 166 6.47 -17.09 -8.59
C VAL A 166 5.65 -16.86 -7.33
N ILE A 167 5.33 -17.91 -6.58
CA ILE A 167 4.52 -17.83 -5.35
C ILE A 167 5.25 -16.97 -4.29
N LYS A 168 6.56 -17.19 -4.15
CA LYS A 168 7.41 -16.38 -3.26
C LYS A 168 7.44 -14.91 -3.69
N SER A 169 7.66 -14.64 -4.98
CA SER A 169 7.71 -13.28 -5.52
C SER A 169 6.36 -12.57 -5.41
N LEU A 170 5.26 -13.27 -5.63
CA LEU A 170 3.90 -12.74 -5.52
C LEU A 170 3.64 -12.27 -4.10
N HIS A 171 3.81 -13.13 -3.08
CA HIS A 171 3.64 -12.69 -1.69
C HIS A 171 4.62 -11.57 -1.31
N LYS A 172 5.87 -11.60 -1.81
CA LYS A 172 6.87 -10.56 -1.52
C LYS A 172 6.46 -9.19 -2.08
N GLN A 173 5.99 -9.13 -3.32
CA GLN A 173 5.62 -7.88 -3.99
C GLN A 173 4.26 -7.33 -3.51
N THR A 174 3.31 -8.20 -3.16
CA THR A 174 1.98 -7.77 -2.70
C THR A 174 1.86 -7.61 -1.19
N GLY A 175 2.81 -8.14 -0.42
CA GLY A 175 2.72 -8.22 1.04
C GLY A 175 1.50 -9.00 1.53
N GLY A 176 0.97 -9.90 0.69
CA GLY A 176 -0.24 -10.67 0.99
C GLY A 176 -1.55 -9.89 0.83
N GLN A 177 -1.51 -8.65 0.33
CA GLN A 177 -2.71 -7.84 0.23
C GLN A 177 -3.74 -8.50 -0.72
N PRO A 178 -4.98 -8.77 -0.27
CA PRO A 178 -5.90 -9.63 -1.01
C PRO A 178 -6.21 -9.17 -2.44
N PHE A 179 -6.42 -7.87 -2.66
CA PHE A 179 -6.67 -7.34 -4.00
C PHE A 179 -5.48 -7.56 -4.93
N LEU A 180 -4.27 -7.17 -4.52
CA LEU A 180 -3.05 -7.30 -5.32
C LEU A 180 -2.71 -8.76 -5.60
N VAL A 181 -2.90 -9.65 -4.62
CA VAL A 181 -2.69 -11.10 -4.78
C VAL A 181 -3.61 -11.65 -5.87
N ASN A 182 -4.92 -11.37 -5.77
CA ASN A 182 -5.90 -11.87 -6.73
C ASN A 182 -5.77 -11.21 -8.10
N ARG A 183 -5.47 -9.91 -8.17
CA ARG A 183 -5.25 -9.18 -9.43
C ARG A 183 -4.04 -9.73 -10.18
N MET A 184 -2.93 -9.97 -9.47
CA MET A 184 -1.75 -10.61 -10.06
C MET A 184 -2.04 -12.04 -10.51
N ALA A 185 -2.77 -12.83 -9.70
CA ALA A 185 -3.17 -14.18 -10.07
C ALA A 185 -4.04 -14.17 -11.34
N GLN A 186 -5.06 -13.33 -11.39
CA GLN A 186 -5.93 -13.15 -12.56
C GLN A 186 -5.12 -12.80 -13.82
N SER A 187 -4.17 -11.85 -13.71
CA SER A 187 -3.34 -11.49 -14.86
C SER A 187 -2.54 -12.69 -15.37
N LEU A 188 -1.95 -13.47 -14.45
CA LEU A 188 -1.18 -14.68 -14.77
C LEU A 188 -2.05 -15.80 -15.37
N THR A 189 -3.26 -16.01 -14.86
CA THR A 189 -4.08 -17.18 -15.21
C THR A 189 -5.04 -16.94 -16.37
N GLU A 190 -5.45 -15.69 -16.60
CA GLU A 190 -6.53 -15.36 -17.54
C GLU A 190 -6.10 -14.40 -18.65
N GLU A 191 -5.20 -13.43 -18.38
CA GLU A 191 -4.95 -12.31 -19.29
C GLU A 191 -3.69 -12.49 -20.15
N LEU A 192 -2.64 -13.08 -19.60
CA LEU A 192 -1.36 -13.24 -20.32
C LEU A 192 -1.39 -14.31 -21.42
N GLY A 193 -2.50 -15.04 -21.57
CA GLY A 193 -2.66 -16.04 -22.64
C GLY A 193 -1.73 -17.25 -22.50
N ILE A 194 -1.27 -17.56 -21.28
CA ILE A 194 -0.38 -18.68 -20.99
C ILE A 194 -1.16 -19.98 -21.22
N GLY A 195 -0.57 -20.93 -21.96
CA GLY A 195 -1.22 -22.21 -22.21
C GLY A 195 -1.47 -22.97 -20.91
N ARG A 196 -2.67 -23.56 -20.73
CA ARG A 196 -3.03 -24.25 -19.47
C ARG A 196 -2.13 -25.43 -19.08
N LYS A 197 -1.38 -25.99 -20.03
CA LYS A 197 -0.40 -27.06 -19.81
C LYS A 197 0.98 -26.54 -19.41
N GLU A 198 1.21 -25.25 -19.56
CA GLU A 198 2.46 -24.59 -19.27
C GLU A 198 2.48 -24.09 -17.82
N THR A 199 3.60 -24.36 -17.13
CA THR A 199 3.82 -23.84 -15.79
C THR A 199 4.03 -22.32 -15.83
N ILE A 200 3.32 -21.61 -14.97
CA ILE A 200 3.49 -20.17 -14.81
C ILE A 200 4.89 -19.88 -14.25
N SER A 201 5.72 -19.24 -15.07
CA SER A 201 7.15 -19.01 -14.83
C SER A 201 7.42 -17.63 -14.21
N VAL A 202 8.68 -17.39 -13.84
CA VAL A 202 9.12 -16.07 -13.33
C VAL A 202 9.01 -15.00 -14.41
N ALA A 203 9.23 -15.33 -15.69
CA ALA A 203 9.05 -14.37 -16.79
C ALA A 203 7.58 -13.91 -16.89
N HIS A 204 6.63 -14.84 -16.74
CA HIS A 204 5.20 -14.51 -16.68
C HIS A 204 4.87 -13.61 -15.49
N PHE A 205 5.46 -13.88 -14.33
CA PHE A 205 5.35 -13.01 -13.16
C PHE A 205 5.86 -11.59 -13.42
N GLU A 206 7.02 -11.44 -14.05
CA GLU A 206 7.59 -10.13 -14.38
C GLU A 206 6.70 -9.35 -15.36
N MET A 207 6.04 -10.03 -16.31
CA MET A 207 5.04 -9.43 -17.19
C MET A 207 3.78 -8.98 -16.44
N ALA A 208 3.20 -9.83 -15.59
CA ALA A 208 2.05 -9.46 -14.76
C ALA A 208 2.38 -8.31 -13.80
N HIS A 209 3.59 -8.32 -13.23
CA HIS A 209 4.07 -7.25 -12.35
C HIS A 209 4.22 -5.93 -13.11
N LYS A 210 4.71 -5.99 -14.35
CA LYS A 210 4.71 -4.82 -15.23
C LYS A 210 3.32 -4.29 -15.50
N ASN A 211 2.34 -5.17 -15.73
CA ASN A 211 0.97 -4.76 -15.97
C ASN A 211 0.36 -4.05 -14.75
N ILE A 212 0.45 -4.64 -13.55
CA ILE A 212 -0.16 -4.06 -12.34
C ILE A 212 0.42 -2.70 -11.94
N LEU A 213 1.72 -2.46 -12.21
CA LEU A 213 2.35 -1.16 -11.93
C LEU A 213 1.99 -0.07 -12.95
N ASN A 214 1.48 -0.43 -14.13
CA ASN A 214 1.14 0.52 -15.19
C ASN A 214 -0.37 0.63 -15.47
N GLU A 215 -1.17 -0.29 -14.94
CA GLU A 215 -2.63 -0.25 -15.10
C GLU A 215 -3.27 0.80 -14.17
N GLN A 216 -4.42 1.29 -14.58
CA GLN A 216 -5.30 2.05 -13.69
C GLN A 216 -6.29 1.08 -13.06
N ASN A 217 -6.23 0.91 -11.75
CA ASN A 217 -7.24 0.18 -11.00
C ASN A 217 -7.70 1.01 -9.79
N VAL A 218 -8.97 0.83 -9.41
CA VAL A 218 -9.63 1.61 -8.36
C VAL A 218 -8.86 1.53 -7.04
N HIS A 219 -8.30 0.36 -6.72
CA HIS A 219 -7.54 0.12 -5.51
C HIS A 219 -6.27 0.98 -5.40
N LEU A 220 -5.45 1.03 -6.45
CA LEU A 220 -4.26 1.88 -6.52
C LEU A 220 -4.63 3.36 -6.65
N SER A 221 -5.74 3.70 -7.33
CA SER A 221 -6.24 5.08 -7.38
C SER A 221 -6.71 5.58 -6.00
N HIS A 222 -7.35 4.71 -5.20
CA HIS A 222 -7.71 5.02 -3.82
C HIS A 222 -6.46 5.21 -2.95
N LEU A 223 -5.45 4.33 -3.11
CA LEU A 223 -4.17 4.50 -2.44
C LEU A 223 -3.56 5.88 -2.71
N THR A 224 -3.42 6.26 -3.98
CA THR A 224 -2.78 7.52 -4.39
C THR A 224 -3.58 8.76 -4.00
N THR A 225 -4.91 8.66 -4.00
CA THR A 225 -5.81 9.74 -3.55
C THR A 225 -5.74 9.95 -2.03
N ASN A 226 -5.57 8.87 -1.26
CA ASN A 226 -5.51 8.92 0.21
C ASN A 226 -4.15 9.38 0.75
N ILE A 227 -3.06 9.23 -0.01
CA ILE A 227 -1.73 9.75 0.36
C ILE A 227 -1.56 11.24 0.02
N HIS A 228 -2.44 12.09 0.59
CA HIS A 228 -2.41 13.54 0.49
C HIS A 228 -1.00 14.13 0.72
N PRO A 229 -0.61 15.27 0.09
CA PRO A 229 0.70 15.93 0.27
C PRO A 229 1.17 16.12 1.73
N ARG A 230 0.24 16.16 2.69
CA ARG A 230 0.55 16.22 4.13
C ARG A 230 1.32 15.01 4.66
N PHE A 231 1.24 13.86 3.97
CA PHE A 231 1.95 12.63 4.30
C PHE A 231 3.29 12.52 3.57
N GLN A 232 3.58 13.41 2.62
CA GLN A 232 4.74 13.30 1.72
C GLN A 232 6.02 13.12 2.52
N THR A 233 6.37 14.07 3.40
CA THR A 233 7.61 14.00 4.19
C THR A 233 7.71 12.70 4.99
N LEU A 234 6.63 12.30 5.66
CA LEU A 234 6.59 11.08 6.48
C LEU A 234 6.80 9.81 5.64
N LEU A 235 6.02 9.64 4.56
CA LEU A 235 6.11 8.46 3.70
C LEU A 235 7.46 8.38 3.01
N MET A 236 7.99 9.53 2.59
CA MET A 236 9.28 9.64 1.96
C MET A 236 10.43 9.32 2.93
N GLU A 237 10.36 9.77 4.19
CA GLU A 237 11.32 9.35 5.21
C GLU A 237 11.29 7.82 5.42
N ILE A 238 10.11 7.21 5.49
CA ILE A 238 9.94 5.76 5.64
C ILE A 238 10.49 4.99 4.43
N CYS A 239 10.38 5.54 3.23
CA CYS A 239 10.86 4.92 1.99
C CYS A 239 12.38 5.03 1.80
N SER A 240 13.04 5.97 2.47
CA SER A 240 14.42 6.37 2.17
C SER A 240 15.44 6.16 3.30
N TYR A 241 15.03 6.12 4.57
CA TYR A 241 15.94 6.07 5.73
C TYR A 241 15.94 4.73 6.46
N ASP A 242 17.14 4.18 6.67
CA ASP A 242 17.32 2.95 7.46
C ASP A 242 17.01 3.16 8.95
N ALA A 243 17.19 4.39 9.47
CA ALA A 243 16.85 4.75 10.85
C ALA A 243 15.38 4.44 11.20
N GLY A 244 14.48 4.60 10.23
CA GLY A 244 13.06 4.32 10.37
C GLY A 244 12.32 5.24 11.33
N ILE A 245 10.98 5.19 11.28
CA ILE A 245 10.10 5.96 12.15
C ILE A 245 9.43 5.02 13.16
N PRO A 246 9.50 5.26 14.48
CA PRO A 246 8.88 4.39 15.47
C PRO A 246 7.39 4.21 15.21
N PHE A 247 6.92 2.97 15.27
CA PHE A 247 5.52 2.67 15.04
C PHE A 247 4.70 3.08 16.26
N ASN A 248 3.79 4.03 16.08
CA ASN A 248 2.94 4.52 17.17
C ASN A 248 1.56 4.93 16.66
N LEU A 249 0.56 4.10 16.92
CA LEU A 249 -0.85 4.36 16.56
C LEU A 249 -1.47 5.56 17.29
N ARG A 250 -0.79 6.16 18.29
CA ARG A 250 -1.20 7.42 18.91
C ARG A 250 -0.82 8.65 18.07
N ASN A 251 0.08 8.50 17.10
CA ASN A 251 0.37 9.54 16.14
C ASN A 251 -0.72 9.53 15.05
N GLU A 252 -1.39 10.68 14.84
CA GLU A 252 -2.54 10.77 13.95
C GLU A 252 -2.19 10.41 12.50
N TYR A 253 -1.01 10.83 12.00
CA TYR A 253 -0.57 10.52 10.64
C TYR A 253 -0.31 9.02 10.46
N ILE A 254 0.36 8.38 11.44
CA ILE A 254 0.63 6.93 11.38
C ILE A 254 -0.67 6.14 11.48
N SER A 255 -1.55 6.51 12.42
CA SER A 255 -2.86 5.86 12.61
C SER A 255 -3.68 5.90 11.33
N GLU A 256 -3.74 7.05 10.67
CA GLU A 256 -4.51 7.22 9.45
C GLU A 256 -3.93 6.42 8.27
N LEU A 257 -2.61 6.44 8.08
CA LEU A 257 -1.95 5.66 7.03
C LEU A 257 -2.05 4.14 7.27
N VAL A 258 -2.14 3.69 8.52
CA VAL A 258 -2.44 2.29 8.85
C VAL A 258 -3.88 1.95 8.50
N THR A 259 -4.84 2.83 8.79
CA THR A 259 -6.25 2.66 8.39
C THR A 259 -6.40 2.57 6.87
N TYR A 260 -5.63 3.35 6.11
CA TYR A 260 -5.59 3.23 4.65
C TYR A 260 -4.82 2.01 4.13
N GLY A 261 -4.25 1.19 5.02
CA GLY A 261 -3.45 0.02 4.66
C GLY A 261 -2.10 0.36 4.02
N VAL A 262 -1.65 1.60 4.09
CA VAL A 262 -0.37 2.07 3.51
C VAL A 262 0.80 1.66 4.39
N LEU A 263 0.63 1.80 5.70
CA LEU A 263 1.64 1.47 6.70
C LEU A 263 1.26 0.25 7.53
N LYS A 264 2.28 -0.45 8.01
CA LYS A 264 2.18 -1.48 9.03
C LYS A 264 3.31 -1.35 10.05
N GLY A 265 3.15 -1.99 11.21
CA GLY A 265 4.23 -2.14 12.17
C GLY A 265 5.15 -3.28 11.75
N GLY A 266 6.44 -2.98 11.59
CA GLY A 266 7.50 -3.97 11.42
C GLY A 266 7.75 -4.76 12.70
N THR A 267 8.36 -5.94 12.57
CA THR A 267 8.70 -6.82 13.71
C THR A 267 9.70 -6.19 14.69
N ASP A 268 10.34 -5.11 14.27
CA ASP A 268 11.33 -4.34 15.00
C ASP A 268 10.75 -3.11 15.72
N GLY A 269 9.43 -2.87 15.60
CA GLY A 269 8.71 -1.78 16.28
C GLY A 269 8.65 -0.46 15.51
N PHE A 270 8.93 -0.45 14.22
CA PHE A 270 8.95 0.76 13.38
C PHE A 270 8.00 0.64 12.20
N CYS A 271 7.68 1.77 11.58
CA CYS A 271 6.80 1.84 10.41
C CYS A 271 7.45 1.19 9.19
N GLU A 272 6.67 0.39 8.47
CA GLU A 272 7.00 -0.16 7.16
C GLU A 272 5.88 0.15 6.17
N ILE A 273 6.22 0.42 4.90
CA ILE A 273 5.24 0.40 3.82
C ILE A 273 4.69 -1.02 3.70
N ALA A 274 3.37 -1.15 3.52
CA ALA A 274 2.69 -2.44 3.59
C ALA A 274 3.25 -3.47 2.59
N ASN A 275 3.62 -3.02 1.39
CA ASN A 275 4.22 -3.84 0.33
C ASN A 275 5.02 -3.01 -0.70
N PRO A 276 5.92 -3.65 -1.48
CA PRO A 276 6.72 -2.98 -2.51
C PRO A 276 5.91 -2.29 -3.64
N ILE A 277 4.77 -2.85 -4.05
CA ILE A 277 3.91 -2.23 -5.08
C ILE A 277 3.42 -0.86 -4.58
N TYR A 278 2.97 -0.77 -3.33
CA TYR A 278 2.58 0.50 -2.73
C TYR A 278 3.74 1.47 -2.63
N GLN A 279 4.93 1.01 -2.24
CA GLN A 279 6.13 1.85 -2.19
C GLN A 279 6.45 2.45 -3.57
N TYR A 280 6.34 1.65 -4.64
CA TYR A 280 6.49 2.15 -6.01
C TYR A 280 5.46 3.23 -6.34
N CYS A 281 4.18 3.00 -6.05
CA CYS A 281 3.11 3.98 -6.28
C CYS A 281 3.29 5.26 -5.47
N ILE A 282 3.74 5.16 -4.22
CA ILE A 282 4.04 6.31 -3.34
C ILE A 282 5.14 7.16 -3.95
N VAL A 283 6.26 6.54 -4.34
CA VAL A 283 7.39 7.28 -4.92
C VAL A 283 7.00 7.94 -6.24
N GLN A 284 6.20 7.26 -7.08
CA GLN A 284 5.66 7.86 -8.30
C GLN A 284 4.68 9.01 -8.03
N THR A 285 3.83 8.90 -7.00
CA THR A 285 2.83 9.93 -6.69
C THR A 285 3.48 11.24 -6.26
N PHE A 286 4.57 11.15 -5.49
CA PHE A 286 5.34 12.31 -5.08
C PHE A 286 6.42 12.71 -6.10
N GLN A 287 6.46 12.07 -7.27
CA GLN A 287 7.33 12.41 -8.39
C GLN A 287 6.71 13.53 -9.23
N PRO A 288 7.26 14.77 -9.28
CA PRO A 288 6.88 15.73 -10.30
C PRO A 288 6.95 15.13 -11.71
N LEU A 289 5.84 15.29 -12.46
CA LEU A 289 5.65 14.81 -13.83
C LEU A 289 6.76 15.31 -14.77
N LEU A 290 7.18 16.56 -14.58
CA LEU A 290 8.34 17.15 -15.20
C LEU A 290 9.17 17.78 -14.08
N ASN A 291 10.44 17.42 -13.99
CA ASN A 291 11.35 18.07 -13.05
C ASN A 291 12.18 19.18 -13.71
N GLY A 292 12.00 19.38 -15.03
CA GLY A 292 12.67 20.42 -15.81
C GLY A 292 14.16 20.16 -16.04
N LEU A 293 14.65 18.97 -15.67
CA LEU A 293 16.03 18.53 -15.80
C LEU A 293 16.20 17.48 -16.91
N GLU A 294 15.11 17.11 -17.60
CA GLU A 294 15.10 16.04 -18.60
C GLU A 294 16.10 16.32 -19.73
N ARG A 295 16.24 17.60 -20.13
CA ARG A 295 17.22 18.04 -21.12
C ARG A 295 18.66 17.99 -20.63
N LYS A 296 18.88 18.00 -19.31
CA LYS A 296 20.22 17.93 -18.67
C LYS A 296 20.66 16.50 -18.37
N TYR A 297 19.75 15.54 -18.44
CA TYR A 297 20.06 14.12 -18.22
C TYR A 297 21.05 13.59 -19.25
N HIS A 298 20.93 14.03 -20.50
CA HIS A 298 21.85 13.69 -21.56
C HIS A 298 23.17 14.43 -21.39
N SER A 299 24.28 13.78 -21.77
CA SER A 299 25.55 14.51 -21.91
C SER A 299 25.49 15.33 -23.20
N GLU A 300 26.23 16.43 -23.25
CA GLU A 300 26.40 17.17 -24.52
C GLU A 300 27.12 16.31 -25.57
N ASP A 301 27.88 15.31 -25.13
CA ASP A 301 28.65 14.39 -25.96
C ASP A 301 27.87 13.14 -26.42
N THR A 302 26.59 12.97 -26.04
CA THR A 302 25.81 11.79 -26.48
C THR A 302 25.26 12.00 -27.89
N GLU A 303 25.44 11.02 -28.78
CA GLU A 303 24.91 11.06 -30.16
C GLU A 303 23.46 10.54 -30.21
N ALA A 304 23.17 9.41 -29.54
CA ALA A 304 21.83 8.83 -29.49
C ALA A 304 21.17 8.97 -28.10
N GLY A 305 21.69 9.87 -27.25
CA GLY A 305 21.14 10.14 -25.94
C GLY A 305 21.25 8.93 -25.00
N PHE A 306 20.12 8.43 -24.50
CA PHE A 306 20.13 7.27 -23.60
C PHE A 306 20.49 5.96 -24.30
N PHE A 307 20.33 5.85 -25.62
CA PHE A 307 20.68 4.65 -26.37
C PHE A 307 22.19 4.39 -26.40
N ASP A 308 23.03 5.40 -26.16
CA ASP A 308 24.49 5.22 -26.06
C ASP A 308 24.88 4.33 -24.87
N TYR A 309 24.01 4.21 -23.86
CA TYR A 309 24.20 3.30 -22.71
C TYR A 309 23.62 1.91 -22.97
N LEU A 310 23.12 1.63 -24.17
CA LEU A 310 22.61 0.32 -24.57
C LEU A 310 23.58 -0.32 -25.58
N THR A 311 24.45 -1.20 -25.07
CA THR A 311 25.45 -1.91 -25.88
C THR A 311 25.42 -3.41 -25.58
N PRO A 312 25.02 -4.25 -26.55
CA PRO A 312 23.74 -5.03 -26.61
C PRO A 312 22.80 -5.06 -25.39
N ASP A 313 23.36 -4.91 -24.19
CA ASP A 313 22.75 -4.85 -22.86
C ASP A 313 22.89 -3.45 -22.24
N ILE A 314 22.29 -3.22 -21.07
CA ILE A 314 22.43 -1.93 -20.39
C ILE A 314 23.82 -1.81 -19.79
N ASN A 315 24.59 -0.82 -20.25
CA ASN A 315 25.85 -0.42 -19.63
C ASN A 315 25.58 0.48 -18.42
N MET A 316 25.18 -0.15 -17.32
CA MET A 316 24.85 0.53 -16.06
C MET A 316 26.01 1.33 -15.48
N ARG A 317 27.28 0.90 -15.69
CA ARG A 317 28.47 1.65 -15.25
C ARG A 317 28.52 3.03 -15.92
N SER A 318 28.41 3.07 -17.25
CA SER A 318 28.39 4.32 -18.01
C SER A 318 27.13 5.14 -17.71
N LEU A 319 25.97 4.50 -17.60
CA LEU A 319 24.70 5.16 -17.28
C LEU A 319 24.78 5.90 -15.93
N LEU A 320 25.25 5.23 -14.89
CA LEU A 320 25.38 5.82 -13.56
C LEU A 320 26.54 6.83 -13.47
N ALA A 321 27.61 6.64 -14.26
CA ALA A 321 28.66 7.65 -14.39
C ALA A 321 28.10 8.94 -15.03
N ASN A 322 27.26 8.84 -16.06
CA ASN A 322 26.58 10.00 -16.61
C ASN A 322 25.60 10.61 -15.60
N PHE A 323 24.86 9.81 -14.81
CA PHE A 323 24.01 10.37 -13.74
C PHE A 323 24.84 11.22 -12.76
N ARG A 324 26.02 10.74 -12.34
CA ARG A 324 26.97 11.54 -11.53
C ARG A 324 27.35 12.85 -12.23
N ASP A 325 27.65 12.80 -13.52
CA ASP A 325 28.08 13.99 -14.26
C ASP A 325 26.90 14.95 -14.55
N PHE A 326 25.69 14.43 -14.72
CA PHE A 326 24.44 15.21 -14.71
C PHE A 326 24.27 15.99 -13.41
N ILE A 327 24.44 15.37 -12.24
CA ILE A 327 24.36 16.09 -10.95
C ILE A 327 25.39 17.23 -10.89
N LYS A 328 26.59 17.03 -11.43
CA LYS A 328 27.60 18.10 -11.54
C LYS A 328 27.15 19.22 -12.49
N ARG A 329 26.63 18.88 -13.68
CA ARG A 329 26.17 19.85 -14.70
C ARG A 329 24.96 20.66 -14.24
N ALA A 330 23.97 20.00 -13.65
CA ALA A 330 22.76 20.65 -13.16
C ALA A 330 23.04 21.54 -11.93
N GLY A 331 24.15 21.28 -11.23
CA GLY A 331 24.63 22.03 -10.09
C GLY A 331 23.97 21.57 -8.79
N TYR A 332 24.76 21.42 -7.73
CA TYR A 332 24.32 20.86 -6.43
C TYR A 332 23.13 21.55 -5.77
N ARG A 333 22.77 22.77 -6.21
CA ARG A 333 21.54 23.44 -5.76
C ARG A 333 20.27 22.65 -6.07
N ILE A 334 20.27 21.77 -7.07
CA ILE A 334 19.12 20.88 -7.33
C ILE A 334 18.86 19.90 -6.17
N LEU A 335 19.87 19.61 -5.34
CA LEU A 335 19.73 18.77 -4.16
C LEU A 335 19.30 19.59 -2.93
N GLN A 336 19.31 20.92 -3.01
CA GLN A 336 19.01 21.82 -1.90
C GLN A 336 17.54 22.24 -1.94
N VAL A 337 16.67 21.33 -1.51
CA VAL A 337 15.25 21.61 -1.33
C VAL A 337 15.00 21.97 0.14
N PRO A 338 14.31 23.08 0.44
CA PRO A 338 13.98 23.44 1.82
C PRO A 338 13.28 22.29 2.54
N GLU A 339 13.64 22.09 3.81
CA GLU A 339 13.02 21.08 4.71
C GLU A 339 13.16 19.63 4.24
N THR A 340 13.86 19.37 3.13
CA THR A 340 14.06 18.05 2.56
C THR A 340 15.55 17.71 2.58
N PRO A 341 15.94 16.56 3.14
CA PRO A 341 17.33 16.13 3.10
C PRO A 341 17.87 15.98 1.67
N GLN A 342 19.13 16.35 1.44
CA GLN A 342 19.72 16.36 0.10
C GLN A 342 19.87 14.95 -0.47
N GLU A 343 20.17 13.99 0.39
CA GLU A 343 20.33 12.58 0.08
C GLU A 343 19.02 11.98 -0.42
N PHE A 344 17.91 12.40 0.18
CA PHE A 344 16.56 12.07 -0.26
C PHE A 344 16.27 12.61 -1.68
N VAL A 345 16.58 13.89 -1.92
CA VAL A 345 16.44 14.48 -3.27
C VAL A 345 17.32 13.74 -4.29
N GLY A 346 18.50 13.29 -3.87
CA GLY A 346 19.41 12.49 -4.69
C GLY A 346 18.85 11.13 -5.09
N GLN A 347 18.26 10.38 -4.14
CA GLN A 347 17.59 9.10 -4.41
C GLN A 347 16.43 9.29 -5.40
N TYR A 348 15.63 10.32 -5.17
CA TYR A 348 14.52 10.67 -6.04
C TYR A 348 14.98 11.03 -7.46
N LEU A 349 16.03 11.83 -7.59
CA LEU A 349 16.62 12.17 -8.89
C LEU A 349 17.17 10.94 -9.61
N LEU A 350 17.79 10.00 -8.87
CA LEU A 350 18.26 8.75 -9.44
C LEU A 350 17.08 7.91 -9.95
N PHE A 351 16.01 7.80 -9.17
CA PHE A 351 14.80 7.09 -9.58
C PHE A 351 14.22 7.69 -10.86
N ALA A 352 14.01 9.01 -10.91
CA ALA A 352 13.48 9.70 -12.08
C ALA A 352 14.39 9.56 -13.32
N TYR A 353 15.71 9.64 -13.13
CA TYR A 353 16.69 9.46 -14.20
C TYR A 353 16.66 8.04 -14.77
N LEU A 354 16.65 7.02 -13.90
CA LEU A 354 16.58 5.62 -14.31
C LEU A 354 15.22 5.26 -14.90
N ASP A 355 14.12 5.76 -14.35
CA ASP A 355 12.76 5.57 -14.90
C ASP A 355 12.68 6.09 -16.34
N GLN A 356 13.19 7.31 -16.61
CA GLN A 356 13.21 7.85 -17.96
C GLN A 356 14.07 6.99 -18.91
N PHE A 357 15.28 6.59 -18.48
CA PHE A 357 16.13 5.70 -19.27
C PHE A 357 15.41 4.40 -19.61
N VAL A 358 14.85 3.73 -18.59
CA VAL A 358 14.18 2.44 -18.71
C VAL A 358 12.99 2.51 -19.66
N ARG A 359 12.17 3.57 -19.57
CA ARG A 359 11.05 3.80 -20.50
C ARG A 359 11.53 3.94 -21.95
N GLN A 360 12.61 4.68 -22.20
CA GLN A 360 13.14 4.88 -23.56
C GLN A 360 13.69 3.59 -24.17
N VAL A 361 14.38 2.76 -23.39
CA VAL A 361 14.91 1.46 -23.86
C VAL A 361 13.86 0.33 -23.81
N ARG A 362 12.59 0.65 -23.54
CA ARG A 362 11.49 -0.32 -23.38
C ARG A 362 11.74 -1.39 -22.32
N GLY A 363 12.52 -1.06 -21.29
CA GLY A 363 12.71 -1.88 -20.11
C GLY A 363 11.55 -1.75 -19.12
N PHE A 364 11.75 -2.29 -17.92
CA PHE A 364 10.84 -2.15 -16.80
C PHE A 364 11.62 -1.94 -15.49
N MET A 365 11.11 -1.10 -14.59
CA MET A 365 11.73 -0.82 -13.30
C MET A 365 10.69 -0.92 -12.20
N TYR A 366 11.05 -1.57 -11.10
CA TYR A 366 10.23 -1.66 -9.89
C TYR A 366 11.10 -1.62 -8.63
N VAL A 367 10.44 -1.43 -7.49
CA VAL A 367 11.10 -1.41 -6.17
C VAL A 367 10.94 -2.77 -5.50
N GLU A 368 11.98 -3.24 -4.82
CA GLU A 368 11.90 -4.41 -3.95
C GLU A 368 12.36 -4.05 -2.53
N VAL A 369 11.77 -4.70 -1.53
CA VAL A 369 12.17 -4.52 -0.13
C VAL A 369 12.76 -5.84 0.35
N SER A 370 14.09 -5.90 0.43
CA SER A 370 14.79 -7.17 0.70
C SER A 370 14.79 -7.59 2.17
N SER A 371 14.76 -6.68 3.16
CA SER A 371 14.78 -7.07 4.60
C SER A 371 14.43 -5.97 5.65
N GLY A 372 13.44 -5.09 5.43
CA GLY A 372 13.15 -3.93 6.31
C GLY A 372 13.33 -2.51 5.72
N ARG A 373 13.14 -1.51 6.59
CA ARG A 373 12.88 -0.07 6.37
C ARG A 373 13.73 0.66 5.32
N GLY A 374 13.16 1.70 4.70
CA GLY A 374 13.93 2.77 4.04
C GLY A 374 14.71 2.41 2.78
N ARG A 375 14.69 1.15 2.35
CA ARG A 375 15.41 0.74 1.15
C ARG A 375 14.57 0.96 -0.09
N MET A 376 15.16 1.66 -1.02
CA MET A 376 14.75 1.63 -2.41
C MET A 376 15.77 0.77 -3.16
N ASP A 377 15.55 -0.55 -3.16
CA ASP A 377 16.28 -1.46 -4.04
C ASP A 377 15.57 -1.40 -5.40
N LEU A 378 16.19 -0.73 -6.36
CA LEU A 378 15.66 -0.62 -7.72
C LEU A 378 16.08 -1.85 -8.52
N ILE A 379 15.11 -2.48 -9.14
CA ILE A 379 15.35 -3.54 -10.11
C ILE A 379 14.98 -3.04 -11.47
N ILE A 380 15.93 -3.11 -12.38
CA ILE A 380 15.72 -2.85 -13.80
C ILE A 380 15.74 -4.19 -14.53
N LEU A 381 14.71 -4.42 -15.34
CA LEU A 381 14.58 -5.56 -16.24
C LEU A 381 14.65 -5.07 -17.69
N HIS A 382 15.54 -5.69 -18.48
CA HIS A 382 15.62 -5.45 -19.91
C HIS A 382 16.13 -6.70 -20.62
N LYS A 383 15.35 -7.22 -21.58
CA LYS A 383 15.63 -8.47 -22.32
C LYS A 383 16.01 -9.63 -21.38
N GLU A 384 15.18 -9.88 -20.37
CA GLU A 384 15.35 -10.95 -19.36
C GLU A 384 16.58 -10.78 -18.44
N LYS A 385 17.35 -9.69 -18.59
CA LYS A 385 18.46 -9.37 -17.69
C LYS A 385 18.00 -8.46 -16.56
N LYS A 386 18.47 -8.79 -15.36
CA LYS A 386 18.19 -8.08 -14.11
C LYS A 386 19.41 -7.24 -13.70
N TYR A 387 19.18 -5.96 -13.45
CA TYR A 387 20.16 -5.03 -12.90
C TYR A 387 19.66 -4.51 -11.56
N ILE A 388 20.46 -4.66 -10.51
CA ILE A 388 20.08 -4.32 -9.14
C ILE A 388 20.85 -3.07 -8.71
N VAL A 389 20.12 -2.01 -8.39
CA VAL A 389 20.66 -0.75 -7.87
C VAL A 389 20.15 -0.55 -6.45
N GLU A 390 21.03 -0.64 -5.47
CA GLU A 390 20.71 -0.37 -4.07
C GLU A 390 21.14 1.06 -3.74
N THR A 391 20.21 1.85 -3.21
CA THR A 391 20.47 3.22 -2.78
C THR A 391 20.59 3.30 -1.27
N LYS A 392 21.59 4.06 -0.79
CA LYS A 392 21.82 4.25 0.65
C LYS A 392 22.13 5.69 1.00
N ILE A 393 21.55 6.12 2.12
CA ILE A 393 21.90 7.37 2.78
C ILE A 393 23.09 7.10 3.72
N TRP A 394 24.09 7.98 3.70
CA TRP A 394 25.27 7.78 4.55
C TRP A 394 24.97 8.11 6.02
N GLU A 395 24.87 7.08 6.84
CA GLU A 395 24.64 7.21 8.29
C GLU A 395 25.83 6.70 9.15
N GLY A 396 26.92 6.29 8.50
CA GLY A 396 28.16 5.90 9.18
C GLY A 396 28.87 4.70 8.55
N LYS A 397 30.14 4.50 8.94
CA LYS A 397 30.99 3.44 8.38
C LYS A 397 30.46 2.02 8.64
N SER A 398 29.82 1.80 9.79
CA SER A 398 29.29 0.47 10.17
C SER A 398 28.11 0.08 9.28
N LEU A 399 27.09 0.94 9.20
CA LEU A 399 25.90 0.75 8.35
C LEU A 399 26.29 0.59 6.88
N TYR A 400 27.27 1.38 6.41
CA TYR A 400 27.81 1.25 5.06
C TYR A 400 28.39 -0.15 4.76
N LYS A 401 29.19 -0.73 5.68
CA LYS A 401 29.73 -2.09 5.51
C LYS A 401 28.65 -3.16 5.57
N MET A 402 27.67 -2.99 6.45
CA MET A 402 26.52 -3.90 6.57
C MET A 402 25.69 -3.92 5.28
N GLY A 403 25.43 -2.75 4.68
CA GLY A 403 24.73 -2.64 3.40
C GLY A 403 25.46 -3.36 2.25
N LYS A 404 26.79 -3.26 2.16
CA LYS A 404 27.56 -4.06 1.16
C LYS A 404 27.35 -5.56 1.32
N ALA A 405 27.49 -6.07 2.55
CA ALA A 405 27.32 -7.50 2.82
C ALA A 405 25.89 -7.97 2.51
N GLN A 406 24.90 -7.10 2.70
CA GLN A 406 23.53 -7.36 2.31
C GLN A 406 23.36 -7.42 0.79
N LEU A 407 23.90 -6.46 0.03
CA LEU A 407 23.84 -6.48 -1.43
C LEU A 407 24.42 -7.78 -2.00
N VAL A 408 25.57 -8.23 -1.46
CA VAL A 408 26.19 -9.50 -1.89
C VAL A 408 25.25 -10.69 -1.67
N LYS A 409 24.60 -10.78 -0.51
CA LYS A 409 23.61 -11.82 -0.23
C LYS A 409 22.45 -11.74 -1.20
N TYR A 410 22.00 -10.53 -1.52
CA TYR A 410 20.90 -10.31 -2.44
C TYR A 410 21.24 -10.72 -3.88
N LEU A 411 22.41 -10.32 -4.39
CA LEU A 411 22.91 -10.73 -5.69
C LEU A 411 23.07 -12.26 -5.82
N LYS A 412 23.44 -12.96 -4.73
CA LYS A 412 23.48 -14.43 -4.71
C LYS A 412 22.08 -15.04 -4.83
N LEU A 413 21.08 -14.49 -4.13
CA LEU A 413 19.69 -14.96 -4.18
C LEU A 413 19.03 -14.73 -5.55
N GLU A 414 19.38 -13.61 -6.19
CA GLU A 414 18.84 -13.24 -7.50
C GLU A 414 19.68 -13.77 -8.67
N GLU A 415 20.75 -14.52 -8.40
CA GLU A 415 21.65 -15.11 -9.41
C GLU A 415 22.28 -14.06 -10.34
N VAL A 416 22.44 -12.82 -9.85
CA VAL A 416 23.06 -11.70 -10.57
C VAL A 416 24.53 -11.57 -10.16
N ASN A 417 25.43 -11.31 -11.11
CA ASN A 417 26.88 -11.24 -10.85
C ASN A 417 27.37 -9.84 -10.43
N GLU A 418 26.60 -8.81 -10.75
CA GLU A 418 26.98 -7.42 -10.53
C GLU A 418 25.82 -6.61 -9.93
N GLY A 419 26.11 -5.81 -8.91
CA GLY A 419 25.16 -4.88 -8.31
C GLY A 419 25.75 -3.48 -8.18
N TYR A 420 24.87 -2.49 -8.15
CA TYR A 420 25.24 -1.08 -8.13
C TYR A 420 24.86 -0.48 -6.78
N TYR A 421 25.86 -0.06 -6.00
CA TYR A 421 25.65 0.48 -4.66
C TYR A 421 25.86 1.99 -4.68
N VAL A 422 24.75 2.72 -4.64
CA VAL A 422 24.71 4.17 -4.81
C VAL A 422 24.54 4.84 -3.47
N VAL A 423 25.57 5.56 -3.03
CA VAL A 423 25.61 6.18 -1.70
C VAL A 423 25.64 7.70 -1.80
N PHE A 424 24.67 8.35 -1.18
CA PHE A 424 24.65 9.80 -1.11
C PHE A 424 25.49 10.26 0.10
N LYS A 425 26.72 10.78 -0.14
CA LYS A 425 27.70 11.21 0.90
C LYS A 425 28.66 12.32 0.41
N PRO A 426 29.02 13.30 1.28
CA PRO A 426 29.96 14.42 1.02
C PRO A 426 31.35 14.19 0.37
N GLN A 427 31.84 12.98 0.09
CA GLN A 427 33.16 12.78 -0.52
C GLN A 427 33.10 11.83 -1.72
N PRO A 428 33.57 12.24 -2.91
CA PRO A 428 33.51 11.41 -4.10
C PRO A 428 34.61 10.34 -4.09
N LEU A 429 34.22 9.10 -4.37
CA LEU A 429 35.09 8.04 -4.88
C LEU A 429 34.30 7.30 -5.97
N PHE A 430 34.95 6.76 -6.99
CA PHE A 430 34.35 5.70 -7.80
C PHE A 430 35.25 4.49 -7.58
N GLU A 431 34.68 3.42 -7.07
CA GLU A 431 35.43 2.23 -6.71
C GLU A 431 34.68 1.01 -7.21
N THR A 432 35.41 -0.04 -7.53
CA THR A 432 34.84 -1.37 -7.78
C THR A 432 35.52 -2.33 -6.82
N GLU A 433 34.72 -3.12 -6.10
CA GLU A 433 35.22 -4.12 -5.17
C GLU A 433 34.59 -5.47 -5.52
N ILE A 434 35.36 -6.56 -5.36
CA ILE A 434 34.87 -7.92 -5.51
C ILE A 434 34.73 -8.51 -4.10
N ILE A 435 33.51 -8.86 -3.71
CA ILE A 435 33.19 -9.46 -2.42
C ILE A 435 32.47 -10.78 -2.68
N ASP A 436 33.00 -11.89 -2.16
CA ASP A 436 32.50 -13.26 -2.38
C ASP A 436 32.24 -13.60 -3.87
N GLY A 437 33.11 -13.14 -4.78
CA GLY A 437 32.95 -13.37 -6.22
C GLY A 437 31.83 -12.56 -6.90
N LYS A 438 31.20 -11.62 -6.18
CA LYS A 438 30.24 -10.65 -6.74
C LYS A 438 30.90 -9.28 -6.89
N THR A 439 30.64 -8.63 -8.02
CA THR A 439 31.19 -7.30 -8.32
C THR A 439 30.23 -6.23 -7.80
N ILE A 440 30.73 -5.31 -6.97
CA ILE A 440 29.96 -4.15 -6.52
C ILE A 440 30.57 -2.88 -7.10
N VAL A 441 29.75 -2.09 -7.78
CA VAL A 441 30.14 -0.78 -8.34
C VAL A 441 29.65 0.33 -7.42
N PHE A 442 30.57 1.19 -6.94
CA PHE A 442 30.26 2.26 -6.01
C PHE A 442 30.16 3.62 -6.69
N LEU A 443 29.09 4.35 -6.37
CA LEU A 443 28.91 5.74 -6.78
C LEU A 443 28.60 6.62 -5.57
N TRP A 444 29.28 7.77 -5.48
CA TRP A 444 29.22 8.69 -4.34
C TRP A 444 28.94 10.15 -4.79
N TYR A 445 28.16 10.93 -4.00
CA TYR A 445 27.73 12.31 -4.35
C TYR A 445 28.14 13.40 -3.33
N ASN A 446 28.98 14.38 -3.77
CA ASN A 446 29.63 15.42 -2.93
C ASN A 446 28.68 16.52 -2.37
N LYS A 447 29.04 17.10 -1.21
CA LYS A 447 28.37 18.21 -0.51
C LYS A 447 29.03 19.59 -0.73
N ASN A 448 30.29 19.67 -1.19
CA ASN A 448 31.06 20.92 -1.27
C ASN A 448 32.02 20.99 -2.49
N ARG A 449 31.62 21.75 -3.52
CA ARG A 449 32.42 22.75 -4.27
C ARG A 449 31.65 23.20 -5.52
N LEU A 450 31.22 24.47 -5.54
CA LEU A 450 31.57 25.48 -6.55
C LEU A 450 30.76 26.76 -6.30
N ILE A 451 31.49 27.83 -5.99
CA ILE A 451 31.08 29.22 -6.19
C ILE A 451 31.23 29.46 -7.69
N LEU A 452 30.15 29.84 -8.38
CA LEU A 452 30.06 30.94 -9.36
C LEU A 452 28.83 30.80 -10.29
N ASN A 453 28.10 31.91 -10.40
CA ASN A 453 27.24 32.42 -11.48
C ASN A 453 26.33 31.43 -12.22
N ASP A 454 25.09 31.28 -11.75
CA ASP A 454 23.91 31.80 -12.46
C ASP A 454 22.62 31.57 -11.66
N GLY A 455 21.89 32.65 -11.43
CA GLY A 455 20.82 32.78 -10.43
C GLY A 455 19.43 32.35 -10.85
N TYR A 456 19.25 31.62 -11.95
CA TYR A 456 17.91 31.46 -12.55
C TYR A 456 17.28 30.06 -12.52
N HIS A 457 18.00 29.00 -12.17
CA HIS A 457 17.46 27.63 -12.27
C HIS A 457 16.93 27.00 -10.98
N ALA A 458 17.25 27.56 -9.80
CA ALA A 458 16.82 26.97 -8.52
C ALA A 458 15.33 27.17 -8.21
N ARG A 459 14.67 28.18 -8.80
CA ARG A 459 13.26 28.49 -8.49
C ARG A 459 12.25 27.50 -9.07
N PHE A 460 12.58 26.81 -10.16
CA PHE A 460 11.68 25.82 -10.77
C PHE A 460 11.62 24.51 -9.97
N PHE A 461 12.73 24.07 -9.38
CA PHE A 461 12.78 22.85 -8.57
C PHE A 461 12.08 23.03 -7.21
N LEU A 462 12.16 24.24 -6.62
CA LEU A 462 11.49 24.55 -5.36
C LEU A 462 9.96 24.57 -5.45
N GLY A 463 9.37 25.01 -6.57
CA GLY A 463 7.92 25.06 -6.75
C GLY A 463 7.25 23.72 -7.11
N LEU A 464 8.04 22.68 -7.42
CA LEU A 464 7.56 21.36 -7.84
C LEU A 464 7.69 20.29 -6.75
N ILE A 465 8.54 20.49 -5.74
CA ILE A 465 8.71 19.55 -4.61
C ILE A 465 8.00 20.06 -3.35
N VAL A 466 7.92 21.38 -3.17
CA VAL A 466 7.10 22.02 -2.12
C VAL A 466 5.81 22.44 -2.80
N GLY A 467 4.75 21.66 -2.60
CA GLY A 467 3.49 21.76 -3.35
C GLY A 467 2.98 23.19 -3.56
N GLY A 468 2.48 23.43 -4.78
CA GLY A 468 1.44 24.42 -5.02
C GLY A 468 0.09 23.94 -4.52
#